data_AF-A0ABD0YXW3-F1
#
_entry.id   AF-A0ABD0YXW3-F1
#
_cell.length_a   1.000
_cell.length_b   1.000
_cell.length_c   1.000
_cell.angle_alpha   90.00
_cell.angle_beta   90.00
_cell.angle_gamma   90.00
#
_symmetry.space_group_name_H-M   'P 1'
#
loop_
_entity.id
_entity.type
_entity.pdbx_description
1 polymer ?
#
loop_
_entity_poly.entity_id
_entity_poly.type
_entity_poly.pdbx_seq_one_letter_code
_entity_poly.pdbx_strand_id
1 'polypeptide(L)'
;MYKERRREAHTQAEQKRRDAIKKGYDTLQSLVPTCQQSDTSGYKISKATVLQKSIDYIQCLLRQKKKQEDERNDLHKEVIALKIMQENYEKMIKSQQTQLGVVDNRVSDELKFHVFQTIVEQLFVTFSSIPVDNFSELSGFVFSWLEEHCKPQVCGIYLYF
;
A
#
# COMPACT_ATOMS: atom_id res chain seq x y z
N MET A 1 -59.49 -40.87 -9.17
CA MET A 1 -59.25 -40.12 -7.91
C MET A 1 -57.83 -40.29 -7.35
N TYR A 2 -57.43 -41.41 -6.72
CA TYR A 2 -56.09 -41.52 -6.08
C TYR A 2 -54.90 -41.49 -7.06
N LYS A 3 -55.03 -42.15 -8.22
CA LYS A 3 -54.01 -42.13 -9.28
C LYS A 3 -53.84 -40.75 -9.93
N GLU A 4 -54.90 -39.94 -9.98
CA GLU A 4 -54.92 -38.55 -10.50
C GLU A 4 -54.08 -37.64 -9.60
N ARG A 5 -54.41 -37.62 -8.28
CA ARG A 5 -53.69 -36.81 -7.28
C ARG A 5 -52.20 -37.13 -7.20
N ARG A 6 -51.82 -38.40 -7.36
CA ARG A 6 -50.41 -38.81 -7.43
C ARG A 6 -49.70 -38.27 -8.67
N ARG A 7 -50.36 -38.24 -9.82
CA ARG A 7 -49.78 -37.67 -11.06
C ARG A 7 -49.62 -36.15 -10.92
N GLU A 8 -50.62 -35.46 -10.40
CA GLU A 8 -50.58 -34.01 -10.17
C GLU A 8 -49.45 -33.61 -9.23
N ALA A 9 -49.31 -34.29 -8.09
CA ALA A 9 -48.22 -34.04 -7.14
C ALA A 9 -46.84 -34.30 -7.76
N HIS A 10 -46.71 -35.37 -8.57
CA HIS A 10 -45.47 -35.67 -9.28
C HIS A 10 -45.13 -34.56 -10.31
N THR A 11 -46.11 -34.10 -11.08
CA THR A 11 -45.93 -33.01 -12.05
C THR A 11 -45.53 -31.70 -11.37
N GLN A 12 -46.16 -31.36 -10.23
CA GLN A 12 -45.80 -30.16 -9.46
C GLN A 12 -44.37 -30.23 -8.91
N ALA A 13 -43.97 -31.38 -8.36
CA ALA A 13 -42.61 -31.59 -7.87
C ALA A 13 -41.57 -31.46 -9.00
N GLU A 14 -41.85 -32.04 -10.17
CA GLU A 14 -40.98 -31.94 -11.34
C GLU A 14 -40.90 -30.51 -11.88
N GLN A 15 -42.02 -29.77 -11.90
CA GLN A 15 -42.03 -28.36 -12.30
C GLN A 15 -41.16 -27.52 -11.36
N LYS A 16 -41.31 -27.68 -10.04
CA LYS A 16 -40.48 -27.00 -9.04
C LYS A 16 -38.99 -27.31 -9.22
N ARG A 17 -38.64 -28.56 -9.54
CA ARG A 17 -37.26 -28.95 -9.86
C ARG A 17 -36.74 -28.22 -11.11
N ARG A 18 -37.54 -28.14 -12.16
CA ARG A 18 -37.18 -27.44 -13.41
C ARG A 18 -37.00 -25.95 -13.20
N ASP A 19 -37.86 -25.33 -12.40
CA ASP A 19 -37.77 -23.90 -12.09
C ASP A 19 -36.52 -23.58 -11.27
N ALA A 20 -36.16 -24.45 -10.32
CA ALA A 20 -34.91 -24.32 -9.57
C ALA A 20 -33.67 -24.42 -10.48
N ILE A 21 -33.68 -25.38 -11.42
CA ILE A 21 -32.59 -25.53 -12.42
C ILE A 21 -32.51 -24.28 -13.31
N LYS A 22 -33.65 -23.78 -13.80
CA LYS A 22 -33.70 -22.58 -14.64
C LYS A 22 -33.10 -21.37 -13.91
N LYS A 23 -33.50 -21.16 -12.65
CA LYS A 23 -32.90 -20.11 -11.80
C LYS A 23 -31.39 -20.28 -11.64
N GLY A 24 -30.90 -21.52 -11.53
CA GLY A 24 -29.46 -21.81 -11.49
C GLY A 24 -28.72 -21.36 -12.77
N TYR A 25 -29.31 -21.58 -13.95
CA TYR A 25 -28.76 -21.10 -15.21
C TYR A 25 -28.76 -19.57 -15.30
N ASP A 26 -29.84 -18.92 -14.88
CA ASP A 26 -29.95 -17.46 -14.88
C ASP A 26 -28.86 -16.85 -13.97
N THR A 27 -28.62 -17.45 -12.79
CA THR A 27 -27.53 -17.06 -11.90
C THR A 27 -26.16 -17.26 -12.55
N LEU A 28 -25.90 -18.42 -13.18
CA LEU A 28 -24.62 -18.68 -13.86
C LEU A 28 -24.35 -17.65 -14.97
N GLN A 29 -25.36 -17.31 -15.76
CA GLN A 29 -25.24 -16.28 -16.80
C GLN A 29 -24.89 -14.92 -16.21
N SER A 30 -25.47 -14.57 -15.06
CA SER A 30 -25.15 -13.32 -14.36
C SER A 30 -23.76 -13.28 -13.73
N LEU A 31 -23.17 -14.42 -13.36
CA LEU A 31 -21.85 -14.47 -12.72
C LEU A 31 -20.69 -14.61 -13.70
N VAL A 32 -20.94 -15.20 -14.87
CA VAL A 32 -19.93 -15.50 -15.87
C VAL A 32 -19.88 -14.35 -16.89
N PRO A 33 -18.81 -13.52 -16.91
CA PRO A 33 -18.77 -12.31 -17.73
C PRO A 33 -18.93 -12.59 -19.24
N THR A 34 -18.43 -13.72 -19.70
CA THR A 34 -18.52 -14.13 -21.11
C THR A 34 -19.93 -14.60 -21.52
N CYS A 35 -20.81 -14.91 -20.55
CA CYS A 35 -22.22 -15.18 -20.80
C CYS A 35 -23.04 -13.88 -20.91
N GLN A 36 -22.68 -12.84 -20.16
CA GLN A 36 -23.37 -11.54 -20.21
C GLN A 36 -23.19 -10.82 -21.55
N GLN A 37 -22.01 -10.95 -22.18
CA GLN A 37 -21.70 -10.31 -23.47
C GLN A 37 -22.59 -10.80 -24.63
N SER A 38 -23.20 -11.99 -24.51
CA SER A 38 -24.14 -12.50 -25.53
C SER A 38 -25.55 -11.93 -25.41
N ASP A 39 -25.94 -11.33 -24.28
CA ASP A 39 -27.29 -10.77 -24.14
C ASP A 39 -27.49 -9.50 -24.98
N THR A 40 -26.40 -8.82 -25.37
CA THR A 40 -26.40 -7.64 -26.26
C THR A 40 -26.79 -7.95 -27.72
N SER A 41 -26.73 -9.21 -28.17
CA SER A 41 -27.09 -9.59 -29.54
C SER A 41 -28.51 -10.14 -29.68
N GLY A 42 -29.29 -10.20 -28.58
CA GLY A 42 -30.63 -10.76 -28.56
C GLY A 42 -30.69 -12.28 -28.76
N TYR A 43 -29.54 -12.95 -28.91
CA TYR A 43 -29.45 -14.40 -29.08
C TYR A 43 -29.31 -15.11 -27.73
N LYS A 44 -30.30 -15.93 -27.37
CA LYS A 44 -30.28 -16.71 -26.13
C LYS A 44 -29.19 -17.78 -26.19
N ILE A 45 -28.17 -17.64 -25.34
CA ILE A 45 -27.08 -18.60 -25.19
C ILE A 45 -27.61 -19.99 -24.77
N SER A 46 -27.05 -21.05 -25.35
CA SER A 46 -27.50 -22.43 -25.05
C SER A 46 -27.06 -22.88 -23.65
N LYS A 47 -27.83 -23.78 -23.03
CA LYS A 47 -27.48 -24.36 -21.71
C LYS A 47 -26.09 -25.00 -21.71
N ALA A 48 -25.75 -25.74 -22.77
CA ALA A 48 -24.44 -26.37 -22.91
C ALA A 48 -23.31 -25.33 -22.95
N THR A 49 -23.53 -24.22 -23.68
CA THR A 49 -22.57 -23.11 -23.75
C THR A 49 -22.41 -22.41 -22.40
N VAL A 50 -23.50 -22.19 -21.65
CA VAL A 50 -23.43 -21.60 -20.30
C VAL A 50 -22.56 -22.46 -19.39
N LEU A 51 -22.77 -23.78 -19.39
CA LEU A 51 -21.97 -24.69 -18.57
C LEU A 51 -20.50 -24.66 -18.99
N GLN A 52 -20.19 -24.71 -20.28
CA GLN A 52 -18.81 -24.67 -20.77
C GLN A 52 -18.11 -23.37 -20.35
N LYS A 53 -18.73 -22.22 -20.62
CA LYS A 53 -18.19 -20.91 -20.22
C LYS A 53 -18.00 -20.80 -18.71
N SER A 54 -18.89 -21.41 -17.92
CA SER A 54 -18.76 -21.46 -16.47
C SER A 54 -17.55 -22.28 -16.02
N ILE A 55 -17.31 -23.44 -16.65
CA ILE A 55 -16.13 -24.28 -16.38
C ILE A 55 -14.85 -23.51 -16.70
N ASP A 56 -14.79 -22.89 -17.88
CA ASP A 56 -13.63 -22.11 -18.32
C ASP A 56 -13.36 -20.94 -17.36
N TYR A 57 -14.43 -20.28 -16.88
CA TYR A 57 -14.33 -19.20 -15.92
C TYR A 57 -13.83 -19.67 -14.56
N ILE A 58 -14.32 -20.80 -14.05
CA ILE A 58 -13.79 -21.41 -12.81
C ILE A 58 -12.29 -21.72 -12.96
N GLN A 59 -11.87 -22.30 -14.08
CA GLN A 59 -10.46 -22.58 -14.35
C GLN A 59 -9.62 -21.30 -14.42
N CYS A 60 -10.16 -20.22 -15.00
CA CYS A 60 -9.53 -18.91 -14.99
C CYS A 60 -9.36 -18.37 -13.57
N LEU A 61 -10.41 -18.39 -12.75
CA LEU A 61 -10.37 -17.95 -11.35
C LEU A 61 -9.39 -18.77 -10.51
N LEU A 62 -9.32 -20.09 -10.71
CA LEU A 62 -8.34 -20.93 -10.01
C LEU A 62 -6.90 -20.57 -10.37
N ARG A 63 -6.61 -20.31 -11.66
CA ARG A 63 -5.29 -19.83 -12.09
C ARG A 63 -4.95 -18.47 -11.51
N GLN A 64 -5.91 -17.53 -11.51
CA GLN A 64 -5.73 -16.20 -10.94
C GLN A 64 -5.47 -16.27 -9.44
N LYS A 65 -6.25 -17.07 -8.71
CA LYS A 65 -6.06 -17.30 -7.27
C LYS A 65 -4.66 -17.85 -6.98
N LYS A 66 -4.23 -18.88 -7.71
CA LYS A 66 -2.88 -19.44 -7.57
C LYS A 66 -1.80 -18.38 -7.80
N LYS A 67 -1.92 -17.59 -8.86
CA LYS A 67 -0.97 -16.51 -9.17
C LYS A 67 -0.88 -15.49 -8.02
N GLN A 68 -2.02 -15.06 -7.48
CA GLN A 68 -2.06 -14.13 -6.35
C GLN A 68 -1.47 -14.74 -5.07
N GLU A 69 -1.70 -16.03 -4.82
CA GLU A 69 -1.10 -16.74 -3.69
C GLU A 69 0.44 -16.83 -3.82
N ASP A 70 0.94 -17.11 -5.02
CA ASP A 70 2.37 -17.17 -5.31
C ASP A 70 3.03 -15.78 -5.13
N GLU A 71 2.45 -14.72 -5.73
CA GLU A 71 2.92 -13.32 -5.58
C GLU A 71 2.93 -12.88 -4.10
N ARG A 72 1.88 -13.20 -3.34
CA ARG A 72 1.81 -12.91 -1.90
C ARG A 72 2.93 -13.62 -1.13
N ASN A 73 3.22 -14.87 -1.47
CA ASN A 73 4.27 -15.63 -0.80
C ASN A 73 5.65 -15.04 -1.10
N ASP A 74 5.90 -14.57 -2.31
CA ASP A 74 7.16 -13.95 -2.69
C ASP A 74 7.36 -12.58 -2.00
N LEU A 75 6.32 -11.74 -1.97
CA LEU A 75 6.33 -10.49 -1.20
C LEU A 75 6.59 -10.75 0.29
N HIS A 76 6.00 -11.82 0.85
CA HIS A 76 6.25 -12.17 2.25
C HIS A 76 7.71 -12.57 2.50
N LYS A 77 8.33 -13.33 1.59
CA LYS A 77 9.76 -13.66 1.68
C LYS A 77 10.62 -12.40 1.62
N GLU A 78 10.29 -11.46 0.74
CA GLU A 78 11.00 -10.18 0.60
C GLU A 78 10.92 -9.36 1.90
N VAL A 79 9.72 -9.25 2.49
CA VAL A 79 9.54 -8.58 3.78
C VAL A 79 10.38 -9.23 4.89
N ILE A 80 10.42 -10.56 4.94
CA ILE A 80 11.26 -11.27 5.92
C ILE A 80 12.74 -10.98 5.67
N ALA A 81 13.21 -11.02 4.42
CA ALA A 81 14.60 -10.73 4.08
C ALA A 81 14.99 -9.30 4.48
N LEU A 82 14.14 -8.31 4.18
CA LEU A 82 14.35 -6.92 4.56
C LEU A 82 14.40 -6.74 6.08
N LYS A 83 13.52 -7.43 6.84
CA LYS A 83 13.57 -7.41 8.31
C LYS A 83 14.87 -7.99 8.85
N ILE A 84 15.34 -9.11 8.30
CA ILE A 84 16.63 -9.70 8.68
C ILE A 84 17.77 -8.72 8.38
N MET A 85 17.76 -8.06 7.21
CA MET A 85 18.75 -7.04 6.87
C MET A 85 18.71 -5.87 7.85
N GLN A 86 17.53 -5.34 8.16
CA GLN A 86 17.35 -4.28 9.15
C GLN A 86 17.93 -4.68 10.51
N GLU A 87 17.56 -5.86 11.03
CA GLU A 87 18.08 -6.36 12.31
C GLU A 87 19.61 -6.50 12.29
N ASN A 88 20.20 -6.91 11.16
CA ASN A 88 21.65 -6.99 11.02
C ASN A 88 22.31 -5.61 11.06
N TYR A 89 21.74 -4.61 10.38
CA TYR A 89 22.24 -3.23 10.45
C TYR A 89 22.11 -2.65 11.85
N GLU A 90 20.97 -2.87 12.53
CA GLU A 90 20.78 -2.44 13.92
C GLU A 90 21.79 -3.07 14.87
N LYS A 91 22.12 -4.36 14.69
CA LYS A 91 23.15 -5.04 15.47
C LYS A 91 24.54 -4.47 15.21
N MET A 92 24.89 -4.18 13.95
CA MET A 92 26.16 -3.55 13.58
C MET A 92 26.31 -2.14 14.17
N ILE A 93 25.24 -1.35 14.16
CA ILE A 93 25.22 -0.02 14.78
C ILE A 93 25.42 -0.14 16.29
N LYS A 94 24.71 -1.06 16.95
CA LYS A 94 24.87 -1.30 18.41
C LYS A 94 26.29 -1.77 18.77
N SER A 95 26.90 -2.66 17.97
CA SER A 95 28.25 -3.14 18.25
C SER A 95 29.31 -2.05 18.03
N GLN A 96 29.17 -1.19 17.01
CA GLN A 96 30.01 0.00 16.84
C GLN A 96 29.84 0.99 18.00
N GLN A 97 28.60 1.25 18.44
CA GLN A 97 28.32 2.10 19.61
C GLN A 97 28.96 1.55 20.88
N THR A 98 28.93 0.23 21.07
CA THR A 98 29.53 -0.44 22.23
C THR A 98 31.06 -0.39 22.17
N GLN A 99 31.66 -0.52 20.98
CA GLN A 99 33.11 -0.38 20.79
C GLN A 99 33.60 1.06 20.98
N LEU A 100 32.75 2.05 20.72
CA LEU A 100 33.06 3.48 20.89
C LEU A 100 32.63 4.05 22.25
N GLY A 101 32.01 3.25 23.13
CA GLY A 101 31.50 3.73 24.43
C GLY A 101 30.35 4.73 24.31
N VAL A 102 29.68 4.82 23.16
CA VAL A 102 28.59 5.77 22.90
C VAL A 102 27.27 5.12 23.31
N VAL A 103 26.89 5.35 24.56
CA VAL A 103 25.55 5.03 25.09
C VAL A 103 24.55 6.03 24.53
N ASP A 104 23.53 5.51 23.86
CA ASP A 104 22.29 6.18 23.41
C ASP A 104 22.42 7.15 22.22
N ASN A 105 22.15 6.63 21.01
CA ASN A 105 21.94 7.44 19.81
C ASN A 105 20.48 7.94 19.68
N ARG A 106 19.77 8.06 20.80
CA ARG A 106 18.76 9.09 20.94
C ARG A 106 19.52 10.32 21.42
N VAL A 107 19.91 11.17 20.48
CA VAL A 107 20.22 12.57 20.85
C VAL A 107 19.05 13.02 21.72
N SER A 108 19.29 13.21 23.02
CA SER A 108 18.24 13.60 23.96
C SER A 108 17.52 14.80 23.39
N ASP A 109 16.20 14.91 23.57
CA ASP A 109 15.49 16.10 23.11
C ASP A 109 16.10 17.38 23.72
N GLU A 110 16.72 17.27 24.90
CA GLU A 110 17.56 18.30 25.52
C GLU A 110 18.78 18.67 24.66
N LEU A 111 19.48 17.68 24.11
CA LEU A 111 20.66 17.89 23.27
C LEU A 111 20.26 18.44 21.90
N LYS A 112 19.13 18.01 21.33
CA LYS A 112 18.55 18.61 20.12
C LYS A 112 18.17 20.07 20.36
N PHE A 113 17.56 20.36 21.51
CA PHE A 113 17.18 21.71 21.89
C PHE A 113 18.41 22.60 22.10
N HIS A 114 19.46 22.08 22.76
CA HIS A 114 20.72 22.80 22.94
C HIS A 114 21.41 23.13 21.61
N VAL A 115 21.45 22.17 20.68
CA VAL A 115 21.98 22.39 19.33
C VAL A 115 21.14 23.43 18.58
N PHE A 116 19.81 23.31 18.61
CA PHE A 116 18.91 24.29 18.00
C PHE A 116 19.10 25.68 18.59
N GLN A 117 19.16 25.80 19.92
CA GLN A 117 19.39 27.05 20.63
C GLN A 117 20.73 27.67 20.21
N THR A 118 21.80 26.87 20.18
CA THR A 118 23.13 27.34 19.76
C THR A 118 23.11 27.85 18.33
N ILE A 119 22.47 27.14 17.40
CA ILE A 119 22.33 27.58 16.00
C ILE A 119 21.57 28.90 15.93
N VAL A 120 20.42 29.01 16.60
CA VAL A 120 19.59 30.21 16.59
C VAL A 120 20.30 31.40 17.21
N GLU A 121 21.00 31.22 18.33
CA GLU A 121 21.79 32.27 18.97
C GLU A 121 22.93 32.77 18.07
N GLN A 122 23.65 31.86 17.41
CA GLN A 122 24.71 32.22 16.47
C GLN A 122 24.16 32.97 15.24
N LEU A 123 23.05 32.49 14.68
CA LEU A 123 22.37 33.18 13.58
C LEU A 123 21.87 34.56 14.01
N PHE A 124 21.35 34.70 15.23
CA PHE A 124 20.87 35.98 15.76
C PHE A 124 22.01 36.99 15.95
N VAL A 125 23.15 36.56 16.52
CA VAL A 125 24.32 37.41 16.73
C VAL A 125 24.90 37.88 15.39
N THR A 126 25.06 36.97 14.43
CA THR A 126 25.59 37.32 13.11
C THR A 126 24.63 38.19 12.32
N PHE A 127 23.32 37.94 12.41
CA PHE A 127 22.29 38.77 11.78
C PHE A 127 22.24 40.19 12.37
N SER A 128 22.50 40.34 13.67
CA SER A 128 22.55 41.66 14.34
C SER A 128 23.66 42.57 13.82
N SER A 129 24.61 42.03 13.06
CA SER A 129 25.67 42.80 12.40
C SER A 129 25.26 43.31 11.00
N ILE A 130 24.07 42.95 10.52
CA ILE A 130 23.54 43.41 9.23
C ILE A 130 22.82 44.75 9.42
N PRO A 131 23.13 45.79 8.61
CA PRO A 131 22.38 47.04 8.61
C PRO A 131 20.92 46.80 8.20
N VAL A 132 19.98 47.23 9.06
CA VAL A 132 18.52 47.08 8.85
C VAL A 132 17.81 48.43 8.68
N ASP A 133 18.57 49.52 8.53
CA ASP A 133 18.05 50.89 8.54
C ASP A 133 17.17 51.21 7.32
N ASN A 134 17.40 50.53 6.18
CA ASN A 134 16.53 50.61 5.01
C ASN A 134 16.55 49.31 4.18
N PHE A 135 15.53 49.14 3.34
CA PHE A 135 15.37 47.93 2.53
C PHE A 135 16.52 47.72 1.54
N SER A 136 17.12 48.80 1.01
CA SER A 136 18.23 48.69 0.05
C SER A 136 19.47 48.07 0.70
N GLU A 137 19.83 48.52 1.89
CA GLU A 137 20.95 47.98 2.66
C GLU A 137 20.68 46.54 3.11
N LEU A 138 19.52 46.28 3.70
CA LEU A 138 19.13 44.92 4.09
C LEU A 138 19.22 43.95 2.90
N SER A 139 18.64 44.33 1.74
CA SER A 139 18.67 43.49 0.54
C SER A 139 20.07 43.28 -0.03
N GLY A 140 21.00 44.23 0.19
CA GLY A 140 22.39 44.12 -0.24
C GLY A 140 23.23 43.17 0.60
N PHE A 141 22.97 43.09 1.91
CA PHE A 141 23.79 42.31 2.85
C PHE A 141 23.17 40.97 3.26
N VAL A 142 21.83 40.83 3.21
CA VAL A 142 21.14 39.61 3.68
C VAL A 142 21.49 38.37 2.87
N PHE A 143 21.70 38.50 1.55
CA PHE A 143 22.07 37.36 0.71
C PHE A 143 23.48 36.86 1.00
N SER A 144 24.44 37.78 1.15
CA SER A 144 25.82 37.43 1.52
C SER A 144 25.88 36.78 2.90
N TRP A 145 25.15 37.33 3.88
CA TRP A 145 25.05 36.72 5.21
C TRP A 145 24.45 35.31 5.17
N LEU A 146 23.38 35.10 4.40
CA LEU A 146 22.75 33.79 4.27
C LEU A 146 23.70 32.76 3.66
N GLU A 147 24.44 33.13 2.62
CA GLU A 147 25.44 32.25 2.00
C GLU A 147 26.63 31.96 2.92
N GLU A 148 27.01 32.87 3.81
CA GLU A 148 28.17 32.70 4.68
C GLU A 148 27.83 31.95 5.98
N HIS A 149 26.68 32.23 6.59
CA HIS A 149 26.36 31.79 7.95
C HIS A 149 25.26 30.72 8.04
N CYS A 150 24.43 30.52 7.02
CA CYS A 150 23.30 29.57 7.07
C CYS A 150 23.59 28.20 6.42
N LYS A 151 24.86 27.88 6.13
CA LYS A 151 25.23 26.60 5.50
C LYS A 151 25.19 25.44 6.52
N PRO A 152 24.71 24.23 6.14
CA PRO A 152 24.62 23.07 7.05
C PRO A 152 25.93 22.69 7.73
N GLN A 153 27.05 22.92 7.04
CA GLN A 153 28.41 22.68 7.53
C GLN A 153 28.86 23.66 8.62
N VAL A 154 28.29 24.88 8.64
CA VAL A 154 28.59 25.92 9.63
C VAL A 154 27.68 25.77 10.87
N CYS A 155 26.44 25.31 10.66
CA CYS A 155 25.47 25.10 11.74
C CYS A 155 25.68 23.79 12.53
N GLY A 156 26.79 23.07 12.35
CA GLY A 156 27.14 21.89 13.16
C GLY A 156 26.23 20.66 12.98
N ILE A 157 25.37 20.64 11.95
CA ILE A 157 24.36 19.59 11.75
C ILE A 157 24.99 18.21 11.52
N TYR A 158 26.23 18.15 11.03
CA TYR A 158 26.97 16.90 10.78
C TYR A 158 27.55 16.22 12.03
N LEU A 159 27.52 16.85 13.21
CA LEU A 159 28.03 16.24 14.44
C LEU A 159 26.97 15.40 15.19
N TYR A 160 25.73 15.38 14.70
CA TYR A 160 24.58 14.78 15.39
C TYR A 160 23.73 13.84 14.51
N PHE A 161 24.23 13.46 13.33
CA PHE A 161 23.68 12.45 12.41
C PHE A 161 24.76 11.44 12.01
#